data_AF-A0A959L1U2-F1
#
_entry.id   AF-A0A959L1U2-F1
#
_cell.length_a   1.000
_cell.length_b   1.000
_cell.length_c   1.000
_cell.angle_alpha   90.00
_cell.angle_beta   90.00
_cell.angle_gamma   90.00
#
_symmetry.space_group_name_H-M   'P 1'
#
loop_
_entity.id
_entity.type
_entity.pdbx_description
1 polymer ?
#
loop_
_entity_poly.entity_id
_entity_poly.type
_entity_poly.pdbx_seq_one_letter_code
_entity_poly.pdbx_strand_id
1 'polypeptide(L)'
;MKKVLWLLLAICFVQATPEKAGKEMAELKLALLKYNGGGDWYANPTSLPNLSRFCNLHLGMALNPDYATVDVGSFDLFNYPFVHMTGHGNV
;
A
#
# COMPACT_ATOMS: atom_id res chain seq x y z
N MET A 1 39.76 19.08 -30.64
CA MET A 1 38.81 19.92 -29.86
C MET A 1 37.36 19.71 -30.25
N LYS A 2 36.96 19.89 -31.52
CA LYS A 2 35.55 19.72 -31.97
C LYS A 2 34.96 18.32 -31.70
N LYS A 3 35.75 17.25 -31.89
CA LYS A 3 35.31 15.86 -31.64
C LYS A 3 35.05 15.55 -30.15
N VAL A 4 35.78 16.20 -29.25
CA VAL A 4 35.57 16.06 -27.79
C VAL A 4 34.32 16.81 -27.36
N LEU A 5 34.05 17.96 -27.99
CA LEU A 5 32.82 18.73 -27.78
C LEU A 5 31.57 17.95 -28.21
N TRP A 6 31.64 17.23 -29.34
CA TRP A 6 30.54 16.36 -29.80
C TRP A 6 30.33 15.15 -28.88
N LEU A 7 31.42 14.58 -28.33
CA LEU A 7 31.32 13.48 -27.36
C LEU A 7 30.65 13.93 -26.06
N LEU A 8 30.99 15.12 -25.57
CA LEU A 8 30.39 15.69 -24.35
C LEU A 8 28.91 16.04 -24.56
N LEU A 9 28.53 16.55 -25.74
CA LEU A 9 27.13 16.86 -26.06
C LEU A 9 26.25 15.60 -26.12
N ALA A 10 26.79 14.50 -26.66
CA ALA A 10 26.09 13.21 -26.74
C ALA A 10 25.85 12.60 -25.36
N ILE A 11 26.81 12.74 -24.43
CA ILE A 11 26.67 12.27 -23.05
C ILE A 11 25.58 13.04 -22.31
N CYS A 12 25.48 14.36 -22.49
CA CYS A 12 24.40 15.16 -21.88
C CYS A 12 23.01 14.82 -22.43
N PHE A 13 22.89 14.39 -23.68
CA PHE A 13 21.59 14.04 -24.27
C PHE A 13 21.05 12.69 -23.76
N VAL A 14 21.95 11.76 -23.38
CA VAL A 14 21.57 10.47 -22.78
C VAL A 14 20.99 10.62 -21.37
N GLN A 15 21.32 11.70 -20.65
CA GLN A 15 20.81 11.94 -19.30
C GLN A 15 19.47 12.69 -19.24
N ALA A 16 18.92 13.08 -20.40
CA ALA A 16 17.68 13.86 -20.48
C ALA A 16 16.43 13.00 -20.69
N THR A 17 16.38 11.78 -20.13
CA THR A 17 15.10 11.06 -20.06
C THR A 17 14.26 11.69 -18.95
N PRO A 18 13.00 12.09 -19.22
CA PRO A 18 12.11 12.51 -18.14
C PRO A 18 11.92 11.31 -17.23
N GLU A 19 12.53 11.35 -16.04
CA GLU A 19 12.16 10.45 -14.97
C GLU A 19 10.66 10.62 -14.76
N LYS A 20 9.90 9.56 -15.04
CA LYS A 20 8.53 9.49 -14.56
C LYS A 20 8.64 9.70 -13.05
N ALA A 21 8.18 10.85 -12.56
CA ALA A 21 7.96 11.10 -11.15
C ALA A 21 6.85 10.15 -10.68
N GLY A 22 7.18 8.87 -10.56
CA GLY A 22 6.41 7.93 -9.77
C GLY A 22 6.49 8.44 -8.36
N LYS A 23 5.37 8.91 -7.81
CA LYS A 23 5.23 9.04 -6.37
C LYS A 23 5.65 7.68 -5.78
N GLU A 24 6.80 7.60 -5.13
CA GLU A 24 7.07 6.54 -4.16
C GLU A 24 6.06 6.75 -3.04
N MET A 25 4.86 6.21 -3.22
CA MET A 25 3.91 6.10 -2.13
C MET A 25 4.33 4.87 -1.35
N ALA A 26 4.65 5.06 -0.08
CA ALA A 26 4.77 3.95 0.85
C ALA A 26 3.55 3.04 0.67
N GLU A 27 3.80 1.77 0.38
CA GLU A 27 2.73 0.81 0.13
C GLU A 27 1.93 0.62 1.43
N LEU A 28 0.73 1.18 1.48
CA LEU A 28 -0.10 1.15 2.68
C LEU A 28 -0.92 -0.14 2.68
N LYS A 29 -0.93 -0.85 3.81
CA LYS A 29 -1.67 -2.10 3.97
C LYS A 29 -2.76 -1.95 5.04
N LEU A 30 -3.92 -2.53 4.80
CA LEU A 30 -5.01 -2.59 5.77
C LEU A 30 -4.84 -3.82 6.67
N ALA A 31 -5.28 -3.75 7.92
CA ALA A 31 -5.25 -4.88 8.84
C ALA A 31 -6.66 -5.37 9.21
N LEU A 32 -6.79 -6.67 9.44
CA LEU A 32 -7.96 -7.35 9.99
C LEU A 32 -7.66 -7.73 11.45
N LEU A 33 -8.46 -7.26 12.39
CA LEU A 33 -8.30 -7.55 13.80
C LEU A 33 -8.81 -8.95 14.13
N LYS A 34 -7.96 -9.77 14.73
CA LYS A 34 -8.29 -11.07 15.30
C LYS A 34 -8.46 -10.93 16.80
N TYR A 35 -9.65 -11.30 17.29
CA TYR A 35 -10.02 -11.26 18.71
C TYR A 35 -10.66 -12.59 19.16
N ASN A 36 -10.74 -12.82 20.47
CA ASN A 36 -11.09 -14.11 21.07
C ASN A 36 -12.56 -14.24 21.55
N GLY A 37 -13.43 -13.29 21.23
CA GLY A 37 -14.71 -13.10 21.94
C GLY A 37 -15.96 -13.81 21.36
N GLY A 38 -15.83 -14.76 20.43
CA GLY A 38 -17.01 -15.51 19.98
C GLY A 38 -16.97 -16.07 18.56
N GLY A 39 -15.96 -15.69 17.77
CA GLY A 39 -15.55 -16.46 16.60
C GLY A 39 -16.34 -16.20 15.32
N ASP A 40 -16.03 -15.08 14.67
CA ASP A 40 -16.22 -14.84 13.23
C ASP A 40 -15.54 -13.53 12.82
N TRP A 41 -14.40 -13.22 13.47
CA TRP A 41 -13.51 -12.11 13.12
C TRP A 41 -13.00 -12.17 11.66
N TYR A 42 -13.18 -13.32 11.01
CA TYR A 42 -12.85 -13.60 9.61
C TYR A 42 -14.05 -13.44 8.65
N ALA A 43 -15.15 -12.83 9.09
CA ALA A 43 -16.29 -12.57 8.22
C ALA A 43 -15.92 -11.67 7.02
N ASN A 44 -16.60 -11.85 5.89
CA ASN A 44 -16.49 -11.02 4.70
C ASN A 44 -15.05 -10.88 4.13
N PRO A 45 -14.42 -11.98 3.66
CA PRO A 45 -13.02 -11.98 3.21
C PRO A 45 -12.74 -11.04 2.02
N THR A 46 -13.77 -10.64 1.27
CA THR A 46 -13.64 -9.74 0.12
C THR A 46 -13.72 -8.26 0.49
N SER A 47 -14.13 -7.89 1.71
CA SER A 47 -14.36 -6.49 2.10
C SER A 47 -13.10 -5.63 1.99
N LEU A 48 -11.98 -6.06 2.58
CA LEU A 48 -10.73 -5.30 2.55
C LEU A 48 -10.12 -5.23 1.13
N PRO A 49 -10.03 -6.33 0.35
CA PRO A 49 -9.59 -6.23 -1.04
C PRO A 49 -10.48 -5.33 -1.90
N ASN A 50 -11.80 -5.36 -1.69
CA ASN A 50 -12.74 -4.47 -2.39
C ASN A 50 -12.51 -3.00 -2.01
N LEU A 51 -12.33 -2.71 -0.72
CA LEU A 51 -12.07 -1.36 -0.22
C LEU A 51 -10.75 -0.80 -0.77
N SER A 52 -9.66 -1.58 -0.69
CA SER A 52 -8.36 -1.19 -1.26
C SER A 52 -8.48 -0.85 -2.74
N ARG A 53 -9.13 -1.72 -3.53
CA ARG A 53 -9.36 -1.48 -4.96
C ARG A 53 -10.20 -0.23 -5.23
N PHE A 54 -11.28 -0.03 -4.46
CA PHE A 54 -12.14 1.13 -4.59
C PHE A 54 -11.39 2.43 -4.31
N CYS A 55 -10.64 2.50 -3.22
CA CYS A 55 -9.84 3.68 -2.86
C CYS A 55 -8.73 3.96 -3.87
N ASN A 56 -8.06 2.91 -4.38
CA ASN A 56 -7.06 3.09 -5.43
C ASN A 56 -7.67 3.65 -6.71
N LEU A 57 -8.87 3.18 -7.09
CA LEU A 57 -9.58 3.61 -8.30
C LEU A 57 -10.11 5.04 -8.19
N HIS A 58 -10.73 5.40 -7.06
CA HIS A 58 -11.49 6.65 -6.93
C HIS A 58 -10.76 7.76 -6.18
N LEU A 59 -9.80 7.42 -5.32
CA LEU A 59 -9.08 8.37 -4.47
C LEU A 59 -7.60 8.49 -4.85
N GLY A 60 -7.13 7.73 -5.85
CA GLY A 60 -5.72 7.74 -6.27
C GLY A 60 -4.76 7.25 -5.18
N MET A 61 -5.25 6.38 -4.28
CA MET A 61 -4.44 5.76 -3.25
C MET A 61 -3.55 4.62 -3.81
N ALA A 62 -2.59 4.17 -3.02
CA ALA A 62 -1.77 2.97 -3.28
C ALA A 62 -1.89 2.00 -2.10
N LEU A 63 -3.12 1.56 -1.82
CA LEU A 63 -3.40 0.53 -0.84
C LEU A 63 -3.09 -0.85 -1.44
N ASN A 64 -2.37 -1.69 -0.71
CA ASN A 64 -2.21 -3.09 -1.05
C ASN A 64 -3.61 -3.78 -0.98
N PRO A 65 -4.04 -4.50 -2.04
CA PRO A 65 -5.28 -5.27 -2.01
C PRO A 65 -5.29 -6.42 -0.99
N ASP A 66 -4.13 -6.94 -0.63
CA ASP A 66 -3.98 -7.88 0.49
C ASP A 66 -4.05 -7.13 1.82
N TYR A 67 -4.51 -7.83 2.85
CA TYR A 67 -4.55 -7.32 4.21
C TYR A 67 -3.69 -8.18 5.15
N ALA A 68 -3.26 -7.59 6.24
CA ALA A 68 -2.63 -8.32 7.34
C ALA A 68 -3.70 -8.79 8.34
N THR A 69 -3.43 -9.85 9.08
CA THR A 69 -4.24 -10.20 10.26
C THR A 69 -3.41 -9.86 11.50
N VAL A 70 -4.01 -9.15 12.46
CA VAL A 70 -3.32 -8.67 13.67
C VAL A 70 -4.10 -9.03 14.93
N ASP A 71 -3.40 -9.46 15.98
CA ASP A 71 -4.02 -9.77 17.28
C ASP A 71 -4.18 -8.50 18.13
N VAL A 72 -5.23 -8.43 18.98
CA VAL A 72 -5.58 -7.27 19.83
C VAL A 72 -4.42 -6.75 20.71
N GLY A 73 -3.54 -7.65 21.17
CA GLY A 73 -2.39 -7.30 22.01
C GLY A 73 -1.09 -7.06 21.26
N SER A 74 -1.08 -7.14 19.93
CA SER A 74 0.15 -7.04 19.15
C SER A 74 0.58 -5.58 18.97
N PHE A 75 1.88 -5.33 19.08
CA PHE A 75 2.49 -4.07 18.65
C PHE A 75 2.35 -3.83 17.14
N ASP A 76 2.06 -4.86 16.35
CA ASP A 76 1.83 -4.73 14.91
C ASP A 76 0.65 -3.82 14.58
N LEU A 77 -0.29 -3.59 15.51
CA LEU A 77 -1.39 -2.63 15.34
C LEU A 77 -0.88 -1.24 14.93
N PHE A 78 0.30 -0.84 15.42
CA PHE A 78 0.89 0.47 15.13
C PHE A 78 1.54 0.55 13.74
N ASN A 79 1.71 -0.59 13.06
CA ASN A 79 2.24 -0.63 11.70
C ASN A 79 1.16 -0.39 10.63
N TYR A 80 -0.12 -0.39 11.01
CA TYR A 80 -1.23 -0.27 10.06
C TYR A 80 -2.06 0.99 10.36
N PRO A 81 -2.25 1.89 9.38
CA PRO A 81 -3.02 3.12 9.57
C PRO A 81 -4.53 2.88 9.71
N PHE A 82 -4.99 1.66 9.43
CA PHE A 82 -6.38 1.26 9.48
C PHE A 82 -6.49 -0.21 9.87
N VAL A 83 -7.31 -0.47 10.89
CA VAL A 83 -7.61 -1.80 11.41
C VAL A 83 -9.12 -2.03 11.29
N HIS A 84 -9.50 -3.06 10.55
CA HIS A 84 -10.87 -3.49 10.38
C HIS A 84 -11.21 -4.57 11.40
N MET A 85 -12.31 -4.34 12.12
CA MET A 85 -12.88 -5.29 13.06
C MET A 85 -14.27 -5.64 12.58
N THR A 86 -14.57 -6.94 12.47
CA THR A 86 -15.85 -7.50 12.04
C THR A 86 -16.19 -8.70 12.90
N GLY A 87 -17.44 -9.11 12.94
CA GLY A 87 -17.90 -10.30 13.66
C GLY A 87 -19.12 -10.02 14.53
N HIS A 88 -19.60 -11.06 15.21
CA HIS A 88 -20.76 -11.05 16.09
C HIS A 88 -20.34 -11.45 17.52
N GLY A 89 -21.21 -11.17 18.49
CA GLY A 89 -20.99 -11.56 19.89
C GLY A 89 -20.11 -10.58 20.67
N ASN A 90 -19.30 -11.10 21.60
CA ASN A 90 -18.43 -10.24 22.42
C ASN A 90 -17.18 -9.88 21.64
N VAL A 91 -16.79 -8.62 21.70
CA VAL A 91 -15.60 -8.09 21.04
C VAL A 91 -14.78 -7.29 22.05
#